data_AF-A0A0N1PB90-F1
#
_entry.id   AF-A0A0N1PB90-F1
#
_cell.length_a   1.000
_cell.length_b   1.000
_cell.length_c   1.000
_cell.angle_alpha   90.00
_cell.angle_beta   90.00
_cell.angle_gamma   90.00
#
_symmetry.space_group_name_H-M   'P 1'
#
loop_
_entity.id
_entity.type
_entity.pdbx_description
1 polymer ?
#
loop_
_entity_poly.entity_id
_entity_poly.type
_entity_poly.pdbx_seq_one_letter_code
_entity_poly.pdbx_strand_id
1 'polypeptide(L)'
;MARIAARIPPAGVSGSQLKALLEDEFPAFSPTLIGAMTLKEAVLQHPDLFQIEEGNNLQSKWYVRPTRNHKLSDAAPPLSPSAQTQAALQKIQQFLSLRVRQGRTSYTTLENVMAHTDLDNTAIVDELLLHTNHGLDVQAGVRIKPKRIPRSIVAFVDGDALPAVAVDEMCNEMNVLKDSSTVMIVRQRGSHALSSVDIICPDVIPTYLCIEKHARELRMRKPDVRHDVLYMCSAAQFQTYAEHVAPLNPFPDADVFVCCPSKVALVQPKEIVPFV
;
A
#
# COMPACT_ATOMS: atom_id res chain seq x y z
N MET A 1 -5.22 -15.80 6.97
CA MET A 1 -4.01 -16.58 6.62
C MET A 1 -3.80 -16.77 5.12
N ALA A 2 -4.72 -17.34 4.34
CA ALA A 2 -4.52 -17.54 2.88
C ALA A 2 -4.18 -16.25 2.09
N ARG A 3 -4.82 -15.12 2.43
CA ARG A 3 -4.49 -13.79 1.87
C ARG A 3 -3.06 -13.34 2.18
N ILE A 4 -2.54 -13.68 3.37
CA ILE A 4 -1.16 -13.39 3.76
C ILE A 4 -0.20 -14.24 2.94
N ALA A 5 -0.47 -15.54 2.81
CA ALA A 5 0.35 -16.45 2.02
C ALA A 5 0.51 -15.96 0.56
N ALA A 6 -0.56 -15.41 -0.04
CA ALA A 6 -0.52 -14.82 -1.38
C ALA A 6 0.35 -13.55 -1.49
N ARG A 7 0.58 -12.81 -0.39
CA ARG A 7 1.44 -11.62 -0.36
C ARG A 7 2.90 -11.95 -0.06
N ILE A 8 3.22 -13.18 0.35
CA ILE A 8 4.60 -13.60 0.61
C ILE A 8 5.25 -13.94 -0.75
N PRO A 9 6.37 -13.29 -1.12
CA PRO A 9 7.12 -13.65 -2.32
C PRO A 9 7.63 -15.10 -2.25
N PRO A 10 7.89 -15.76 -3.40
CA PRO A 10 8.39 -17.14 -3.42
C PRO A 10 9.70 -17.36 -2.64
N ALA A 11 10.58 -16.35 -2.61
CA ALA A 11 11.82 -16.35 -1.83
C ALA A 11 11.59 -16.37 -0.31
N GLY A 12 10.40 -16.00 0.13
CA GLY A 12 10.00 -15.92 1.53
C GLY A 12 10.28 -14.56 2.17
N VAL A 13 9.85 -14.45 3.42
CA VAL A 13 10.02 -13.25 4.25
C VAL A 13 10.49 -13.65 5.64
N SER A 14 11.19 -12.75 6.32
CA SER A 14 11.54 -12.94 7.73
C SER A 14 10.29 -12.96 8.62
N GLY A 15 10.40 -13.58 9.80
CA GLY A 15 9.31 -13.56 10.79
C GLY A 15 8.85 -12.15 11.20
N SER A 16 9.73 -11.15 11.21
CA SER A 16 9.38 -9.74 11.49
C SER A 16 8.59 -9.10 10.35
N GLN A 17 8.97 -9.36 9.10
CA GLN A 17 8.21 -8.92 7.92
C GLN A 17 6.84 -9.60 7.85
N LEU A 18 6.74 -10.88 8.20
CA LEU A 18 5.46 -11.58 8.30
C LEU A 18 4.56 -10.97 9.39
N LYS A 19 5.14 -10.66 10.56
CA LYS A 19 4.40 -9.97 11.62
C LYS A 19 3.85 -8.64 11.12
N ALA A 20 4.67 -7.85 10.43
CA ALA A 20 4.25 -6.57 9.88
C ALA A 20 3.15 -6.72 8.80
N LEU A 21 3.23 -7.74 7.95
CA LEU A 21 2.17 -8.10 6.99
C LEU A 21 0.85 -8.47 7.68
N LEU A 22 0.93 -9.25 8.76
CA LEU A 22 -0.24 -9.65 9.54
C LEU A 22 -0.88 -8.46 10.24
N GLU A 23 -0.07 -7.57 10.83
CA GLU A 23 -0.57 -6.34 11.44
C GLU A 23 -1.18 -5.37 10.42
N ASP A 24 -0.66 -5.35 9.19
CA ASP A 24 -1.17 -4.54 8.08
C ASP A 24 -2.56 -5.00 7.60
N GLU A 25 -2.72 -6.29 7.36
CA GLU A 25 -3.98 -6.86 6.83
C GLU A 25 -5.00 -7.21 7.91
N PHE A 26 -4.52 -7.57 9.10
CA PHE A 26 -5.33 -8.01 10.23
C PHE A 26 -4.83 -7.36 11.53
N PRO A 27 -5.11 -6.05 11.75
CA PRO A 27 -4.59 -5.32 12.91
C PRO A 27 -4.98 -5.91 14.27
N ALA A 28 -6.10 -6.64 14.33
CA ALA A 28 -6.59 -7.32 15.53
C ALA A 28 -6.06 -8.76 15.68
N PHE A 29 -5.22 -9.24 14.76
CA PHE A 29 -4.69 -10.59 14.81
C PHE A 29 -3.73 -10.75 16.00
N SER A 30 -4.00 -11.77 16.82
CA SER A 30 -3.10 -12.27 17.84
C SER A 30 -2.93 -13.77 17.66
N PRO A 31 -1.72 -14.34 17.79
CA PRO A 31 -1.51 -15.79 17.79
C PRO A 31 -2.43 -16.54 18.77
N THR A 32 -2.76 -15.91 19.90
CA THR A 32 -3.63 -16.49 20.92
C THR A 32 -5.05 -16.76 20.43
N LEU A 33 -5.53 -16.03 19.42
CA LEU A 33 -6.87 -16.23 18.84
C LEU A 33 -7.00 -17.58 18.14
N ILE A 34 -5.87 -18.18 17.73
CA ILE A 34 -5.82 -19.50 17.12
C ILE A 34 -5.15 -20.54 18.04
N GLY A 35 -5.04 -20.23 19.33
CA GLY A 35 -4.46 -21.14 20.33
C GLY A 35 -2.94 -21.28 20.23
N ALA A 36 -2.25 -20.40 19.52
CA ALA A 36 -0.79 -20.33 19.47
C ALA A 36 -0.24 -19.30 20.47
N MET A 37 0.88 -19.60 21.11
CA MET A 37 1.54 -18.66 22.04
C MET A 37 2.51 -17.73 21.31
N THR A 38 3.03 -18.17 20.17
CA THR A 38 3.94 -17.38 19.34
C THR A 38 3.49 -17.32 17.88
N LEU A 39 3.97 -16.30 17.16
CA LEU A 39 3.70 -16.19 15.72
C LEU A 39 4.29 -17.37 14.93
N LYS A 40 5.45 -17.92 15.35
CA LYS A 40 6.04 -19.11 14.72
C LYS A 40 5.12 -20.32 14.86
N GLU A 41 4.56 -20.54 16.05
CA GLU A 41 3.55 -21.60 16.28
C GLU A 41 2.28 -21.38 15.45
N ALA A 42 1.78 -20.15 15.40
CA ALA A 42 0.61 -19.80 14.60
C ALA A 42 0.79 -20.14 13.11
N VAL A 43 1.99 -19.94 12.57
CA VAL A 43 2.34 -20.28 11.19
C VAL A 43 2.51 -21.80 11.01
N LEU A 44 3.13 -22.48 11.98
CA LEU A 44 3.31 -23.95 11.95
C LEU A 44 1.98 -24.72 11.97
N GLN A 45 0.91 -24.13 12.51
CA GLN A 45 -0.44 -24.71 12.46
C GLN A 45 -1.07 -24.69 11.05
N HIS A 46 -0.48 -23.97 10.10
CA HIS A 46 -0.94 -23.87 8.71
C HIS A 46 0.12 -24.34 7.69
N PRO A 47 0.57 -25.62 7.76
CA PRO A 47 1.61 -26.15 6.88
C PRO A 47 1.17 -26.22 5.41
N ASP A 48 -0.14 -26.25 5.16
CA ASP A 48 -0.77 -26.18 3.85
C ASP A 48 -0.58 -24.82 3.16
N LEU A 49 -0.29 -23.77 3.93
CA LEU A 49 -0.10 -22.40 3.44
C LEU A 49 1.33 -21.90 3.58
N PHE A 50 2.07 -22.37 4.59
CA PHE A 50 3.40 -21.87 4.91
C PHE A 50 4.44 -22.98 5.15
N GLN A 51 5.66 -22.73 4.68
CA GLN A 51 6.87 -23.47 5.03
C GLN A 51 7.79 -22.56 5.84
N ILE A 52 8.36 -23.08 6.93
CA ILE A 52 9.32 -22.34 7.75
C ILE A 52 10.72 -22.91 7.53
N GLU A 53 11.67 -22.02 7.25
CA GLU A 53 13.09 -22.32 7.19
C GLU A 53 13.82 -21.63 8.35
N GLU A 54 14.72 -22.34 9.01
CA GLU A 54 15.57 -21.72 10.04
C GLU A 54 16.71 -20.95 9.35
N GLY A 55 16.86 -19.68 9.72
CA GLY A 55 17.84 -18.81 9.08
C GLY A 55 19.26 -19.16 9.54
N ASN A 56 20.21 -19.28 8.61
CA ASN A 56 21.62 -19.30 8.96
C ASN A 56 22.06 -17.90 9.40
N ASN A 57 22.46 -17.81 10.67
CA ASN A 57 23.17 -16.73 11.36
C ASN A 57 23.43 -15.46 10.52
N LEU A 58 22.55 -14.44 10.62
CA LEU A 58 22.98 -13.06 10.89
C LEU A 58 21.87 -12.00 11.04
N GLN A 59 20.61 -12.18 10.64
CA GLN A 59 19.57 -11.14 10.89
C GLN A 59 18.14 -11.62 11.24
N SER A 60 17.74 -12.85 10.90
CA SER A 60 16.39 -13.36 11.19
C SER A 60 16.46 -14.80 11.70
N LYS A 61 15.83 -15.09 12.86
CA LYS A 61 15.84 -16.44 13.46
C LYS A 61 15.10 -17.50 12.63
N TRP A 62 14.22 -17.08 11.73
CA TRP A 62 13.43 -17.95 10.85
C TRP A 62 12.79 -17.15 9.70
N TYR A 63 12.56 -17.84 8.59
CA TYR A 63 11.92 -17.35 7.37
C TYR A 63 10.64 -18.13 7.08
N VAL A 64 9.71 -17.49 6.39
CA VAL A 64 8.43 -18.08 5.98
C VAL A 64 8.28 -17.97 4.48
N ARG A 65 7.97 -19.08 3.83
CA ARG A 65 7.64 -19.19 2.42
C ARG A 65 6.21 -19.69 2.24
N PRO A 66 5.52 -19.34 1.15
CA PRO A 66 4.23 -19.92 0.82
C PRO A 66 4.38 -21.39 0.39
N THR A 67 3.53 -22.27 0.89
CA THR A 67 3.47 -23.67 0.46
C THR A 67 2.87 -23.75 -0.94
N ARG A 68 3.64 -24.25 -1.92
CA ARG A 68 3.13 -24.47 -3.29
C ARG A 68 2.29 -25.75 -3.35
N ASN A 69 1.02 -25.68 -2.99
CA ASN A 69 0.05 -26.75 -3.29
C ASN A 69 -0.65 -26.47 -4.63
N HIS A 70 0.01 -26.79 -5.74
CA HIS A 70 -0.62 -27.31 -6.98
C HIS A 70 0.43 -27.52 -8.10
N LYS A 71 0.61 -28.80 -8.47
CA LYS A 71 0.93 -29.33 -9.81
C LYS A 71 1.48 -28.32 -10.84
N LEU A 72 2.78 -28.09 -10.81
CA LEU A 72 3.54 -27.87 -12.05
C LEU A 72 4.29 -29.16 -12.33
N SER A 73 3.73 -29.90 -13.27
CA SER A 73 4.37 -30.98 -14.02
C SER A 73 5.84 -30.66 -14.30
N ASP A 74 6.72 -31.65 -14.07
CA ASP A 74 8.08 -31.77 -14.61
C ASP A 74 8.70 -30.45 -15.10
N ALA A 75 9.10 -29.59 -14.17
CA ALA A 75 10.01 -28.52 -14.51
C ALA A 75 11.37 -29.17 -14.83
N ALA A 76 11.68 -29.23 -16.12
CA ALA A 76 13.02 -29.44 -16.64
C ALA A 76 14.04 -28.65 -15.81
N PRO A 77 15.30 -29.12 -15.70
CA PRO A 77 16.36 -28.38 -15.00
C PRO A 77 16.35 -26.91 -15.43
N PRO A 78 16.59 -25.96 -14.50
CA PRO A 78 16.45 -24.54 -14.78
C PRO A 78 17.20 -24.22 -16.07
N LEU A 79 16.45 -23.81 -17.09
CA LEU A 79 17.02 -23.35 -18.35
C LEU A 79 18.01 -22.27 -17.98
N SER A 80 19.28 -22.48 -18.34
CA SER A 80 20.33 -21.50 -18.10
C SER A 80 19.81 -20.11 -18.47
N PRO A 81 19.98 -19.09 -17.60
CA PRO A 81 19.41 -17.78 -17.83
C PRO A 81 19.82 -17.30 -19.21
N SER A 82 18.87 -16.71 -19.95
CA SER A 82 19.12 -16.24 -21.32
C SER A 82 20.37 -15.35 -21.35
N ALA A 83 21.06 -15.27 -22.50
CA ALA A 83 22.26 -14.42 -22.62
C ALA A 83 21.99 -12.96 -22.22
N GLN A 84 20.76 -12.47 -22.44
CA GLN A 84 20.32 -11.14 -21.99
C GLN A 84 20.18 -11.06 -20.47
N THR A 85 19.59 -12.07 -19.84
CA THR A 85 19.45 -12.16 -18.37
C THR A 85 20.82 -12.21 -17.70
N GLN A 86 21.76 -12.99 -18.23
CA GLN A 86 23.13 -13.07 -17.71
C GLN A 86 23.86 -11.74 -17.82
N ALA A 87 23.76 -11.05 -18.96
CA ALA A 87 24.36 -9.73 -19.15
C ALA A 87 23.79 -8.70 -18.16
N ALA A 88 22.48 -8.76 -17.90
CA ALA A 88 21.82 -7.87 -16.96
C ALA A 88 22.26 -8.15 -15.50
N LEU A 89 22.34 -9.42 -15.09
CA LEU A 89 22.87 -9.80 -13.78
C LEU A 89 24.32 -9.34 -13.59
N GLN A 90 25.17 -9.43 -14.62
CA GLN A 90 26.54 -8.93 -14.57
C GLN A 90 26.59 -7.41 -14.38
N LYS A 91 25.74 -6.64 -15.08
CA LYS A 91 25.65 -5.18 -14.89
C LYS A 91 25.24 -4.82 -13.45
N ILE A 92 24.25 -5.53 -12.90
CA ILE A 92 23.80 -5.38 -11.50
C ILE A 92 24.97 -5.65 -10.55
N GLN A 93 25.68 -6.76 -10.73
CA GLN A 93 26.83 -7.13 -9.91
C GLN A 93 27.97 -6.09 -9.99
N GLN A 94 28.28 -5.59 -11.19
CA GLN A 94 29.30 -4.56 -11.38
C GLN A 94 28.93 -3.25 -10.67
N PHE A 95 27.69 -2.78 -10.82
CA PHE A 95 27.20 -1.58 -10.17
C PHE A 95 27.28 -1.69 -8.64
N LEU A 96 26.80 -2.81 -8.08
CA LEU A 96 26.83 -3.05 -6.64
C LEU A 96 28.26 -3.20 -6.11
N SER A 97 29.13 -3.90 -6.85
CA SER A 97 30.55 -4.03 -6.50
C SER A 97 31.26 -2.67 -6.48
N LEU A 98 30.97 -1.79 -7.43
CA LEU A 98 31.49 -0.42 -7.44
C LEU A 98 31.00 0.39 -6.25
N ARG A 99 29.71 0.29 -5.88
CA ARG A 99 29.17 0.95 -4.68
C ARG A 99 29.84 0.48 -3.40
N VAL A 100 30.07 -0.83 -3.27
CA VAL A 100 30.77 -1.39 -2.10
C VAL A 100 32.21 -0.85 -2.03
N ARG A 101 32.93 -0.78 -3.17
CA ARG A 101 34.27 -0.16 -3.23
C ARG A 101 34.27 1.32 -2.87
N GLN A 102 33.18 2.03 -3.09
CA GLN A 102 32.97 3.42 -2.67
C GLN A 102 32.55 3.57 -1.20
N GLY A 103 32.56 2.47 -0.41
CA GLY A 103 32.18 2.47 1.00
C GLY A 103 30.66 2.51 1.25
N ARG A 104 29.83 2.33 0.20
CA ARG A 104 28.38 2.29 0.33
C ARG A 104 27.91 0.84 0.49
N THR A 105 27.88 0.35 1.72
CA THR A 105 27.56 -1.05 2.07
C THR A 105 26.09 -1.29 2.43
N SER A 106 25.26 -0.25 2.48
CA SER A 106 23.82 -0.37 2.75
C SER A 106 23.06 -0.98 1.57
N TYR A 107 22.01 -1.76 1.83
CA TYR A 107 21.06 -2.20 0.80
C TYR A 107 20.54 -1.02 -0.03
N THR A 108 20.26 -1.28 -1.31
CA THR A 108 19.68 -0.31 -2.25
C THR A 108 18.44 -0.91 -2.90
N THR A 109 17.49 -0.08 -3.30
CA THR A 109 16.29 -0.55 -4.01
C THR A 109 16.64 -1.05 -5.40
N LEU A 110 15.89 -2.04 -5.89
CA LEU A 110 16.05 -2.56 -7.25
C LEU A 110 15.77 -1.48 -8.29
N GLU A 111 14.77 -0.62 -8.08
CA GLU A 111 14.49 0.55 -8.94
C GLU A 111 15.73 1.43 -9.14
N ASN A 112 16.45 1.72 -8.05
CA ASN A 112 17.66 2.52 -8.11
C ASN A 112 18.78 1.79 -8.87
N VAL A 113 18.90 0.47 -8.71
CA VAL A 113 19.87 -0.33 -9.46
C VAL A 113 19.53 -0.29 -10.94
N MET A 114 18.28 -0.61 -11.31
CA MET A 114 17.81 -0.66 -12.69
C MET A 114 18.05 0.67 -13.42
N ALA A 115 17.72 1.80 -12.77
CA ALA A 115 17.94 3.14 -13.31
C ALA A 115 19.43 3.45 -13.60
N HIS A 116 20.36 2.90 -12.81
CA HIS A 116 21.81 3.14 -13.00
C HIS A 116 22.48 2.10 -13.91
N THR A 117 21.82 0.96 -14.14
CA THR A 117 22.33 -0.12 -14.99
C THR A 117 21.73 -0.13 -16.40
N ASP A 118 20.81 0.79 -16.69
CA ASP A 118 20.09 0.86 -17.97
C ASP A 118 19.40 -0.49 -18.28
N LEU A 119 18.61 -0.96 -17.31
CA LEU A 119 17.89 -2.22 -17.36
C LEU A 119 16.38 -1.96 -17.23
N ASP A 120 15.64 -2.27 -18.29
CA ASP A 120 14.18 -2.13 -18.32
C ASP A 120 13.45 -3.48 -18.17
N ASN A 121 14.20 -4.59 -18.13
CA ASN A 121 13.61 -5.92 -18.10
C ASN A 121 13.10 -6.27 -16.69
N THR A 122 11.78 -6.22 -16.49
CA THR A 122 11.12 -6.57 -15.22
C THR A 122 11.20 -8.06 -14.87
N ALA A 123 11.44 -8.94 -15.85
CA ALA A 123 11.62 -10.38 -15.60
C ALA A 123 12.89 -10.69 -14.79
N ILE A 124 13.80 -9.73 -14.63
CA ILE A 124 14.99 -9.89 -13.81
C ILE A 124 14.68 -10.04 -12.31
N VAL A 125 13.50 -9.57 -11.87
CA VAL A 125 13.06 -9.67 -10.48
C VAL A 125 12.94 -11.14 -10.08
N ASP A 126 12.26 -11.94 -10.90
CA ASP A 126 12.04 -13.36 -10.63
C ASP A 126 13.38 -14.11 -10.63
N GLU A 127 14.28 -13.77 -11.56
CA GLU A 127 15.62 -14.34 -11.66
C GLU A 127 16.50 -14.01 -10.44
N LEU A 128 16.46 -12.76 -9.96
CA LEU A 128 17.17 -12.33 -8.74
C LEU A 128 16.64 -13.00 -7.48
N LEU A 129 15.33 -13.32 -7.44
CA LEU A 129 14.69 -13.97 -6.31
C LEU A 129 14.85 -15.50 -6.33
N LEU A 130 14.99 -16.11 -7.50
CA LEU A 130 15.12 -17.57 -7.68
C LEU A 130 16.57 -18.04 -7.61
N HIS A 131 17.52 -17.22 -8.10
CA HIS A 131 18.94 -17.55 -8.07
C HIS A 131 19.62 -16.84 -6.90
N THR A 132 19.98 -17.62 -5.87
CA THR A 132 20.97 -17.24 -4.86
C THR A 132 22.35 -17.14 -5.50
N ASN A 133 22.55 -16.10 -6.32
CA ASN A 133 23.84 -15.79 -6.90
C ASN A 133 24.82 -15.52 -5.76
N HIS A 134 25.89 -16.33 -5.65
CA HIS A 134 26.86 -16.29 -4.55
C HIS A 134 27.57 -14.95 -4.31
N GLY A 135 27.32 -13.92 -5.14
CA GLY A 135 27.82 -12.56 -4.97
C GLY A 135 26.77 -11.47 -4.74
N LEU A 136 25.47 -11.81 -4.69
CA LEU A 136 24.38 -10.87 -4.45
C LEU A 136 23.51 -11.34 -3.29
N ASP A 137 23.40 -10.49 -2.27
CA ASP A 137 22.41 -10.68 -1.22
C ASP A 137 21.14 -9.89 -1.57
N VAL A 138 20.07 -10.61 -1.88
CA VAL A 138 18.80 -10.06 -2.34
C VAL A 138 17.76 -10.23 -1.25
N GLN A 139 17.32 -9.12 -0.67
CA GLN A 139 16.25 -9.12 0.31
C GLN A 139 14.93 -8.70 -0.34
N ALA A 140 13.93 -9.59 -0.34
CA ALA A 140 12.59 -9.21 -0.72
C ALA A 140 12.02 -8.24 0.33
N GLY A 141 11.81 -6.99 -0.09
CA GLY A 141 11.09 -6.00 0.68
C GLY A 141 9.59 -6.23 0.56
N VAL A 142 8.87 -6.19 1.67
CA VAL A 142 7.41 -6.17 1.64
C VAL A 142 6.94 -4.74 1.82
N ARG A 143 6.00 -4.30 0.97
CA ARG A 143 5.32 -3.02 1.15
C ARG A 143 4.37 -3.15 2.34
N ILE A 144 4.87 -2.80 3.52
CA ILE A 144 4.10 -2.65 4.75
C ILE A 144 3.49 -1.25 4.70
N LYS A 145 2.15 -1.12 4.81
CA LYS A 145 1.56 0.22 4.84
C LYS A 145 2.07 0.95 6.08
N PRO A 146 2.39 2.26 5.98
CA PRO A 146 2.66 3.04 7.18
C PRO A 146 1.46 2.94 8.13
N LYS A 147 1.71 2.57 9.39
CA LYS A 147 0.68 2.32 10.42
C LYS A 147 -0.13 3.59 10.68
N ARG A 148 -1.21 3.80 9.93
CA ARG A 148 -2.20 4.86 10.22
C ARG A 148 -3.14 4.36 11.30
N ILE A 149 -3.34 5.14 12.35
CA ILE A 149 -4.34 4.87 13.39
C ILE A 149 -5.70 4.77 12.70
N PRO A 150 -6.57 3.79 13.02
CA PRO A 150 -7.92 3.74 12.47
C PRO A 150 -8.67 5.06 12.74
N ARG A 151 -9.33 5.61 11.71
CA ARG A 151 -10.00 6.92 11.83
C ARG A 151 -11.45 6.84 11.36
N SER A 152 -12.33 7.51 12.08
CA SER A 152 -13.64 7.88 11.54
C SER A 152 -13.48 9.20 10.79
N ILE A 153 -14.09 9.27 9.59
CA ILE A 153 -13.89 10.39 8.67
C ILE A 153 -15.22 10.93 8.14
N VAL A 154 -15.15 12.12 7.55
CA VAL A 154 -16.12 12.62 6.59
C VAL A 154 -15.44 12.67 5.22
N ALA A 155 -15.87 11.81 4.30
CA ALA A 155 -15.33 11.70 2.96
C ALA A 155 -16.23 12.40 1.92
N PHE A 156 -15.61 13.19 1.06
CA PHE A 156 -16.19 13.78 -0.13
C PHE A 156 -15.57 13.12 -1.36
N VAL A 157 -16.35 12.34 -2.10
CA VAL A 157 -15.86 11.54 -3.23
C VAL A 157 -16.31 12.13 -4.55
N ASP A 158 -15.35 12.46 -5.42
CA ASP A 158 -15.58 12.80 -6.81
C ASP A 158 -15.76 11.52 -7.64
N GLY A 159 -17.01 11.08 -7.77
CA GLY A 159 -17.38 9.85 -8.45
C GLY A 159 -17.40 9.93 -9.97
N ASP A 160 -17.01 11.05 -10.58
CA ASP A 160 -17.07 11.19 -12.04
C ASP A 160 -16.06 10.29 -12.77
N ALA A 161 -14.85 10.18 -12.22
CA ALA A 161 -13.72 9.46 -12.82
C ALA A 161 -13.12 8.39 -11.89
N LEU A 162 -13.82 8.00 -10.83
CA LEU A 162 -13.37 6.98 -9.89
C LEU A 162 -14.20 5.70 -10.01
N PRO A 163 -13.59 4.51 -10.14
CA PRO A 163 -14.31 3.25 -9.98
C PRO A 163 -14.54 2.94 -8.50
N ALA A 164 -15.56 2.14 -8.18
CA ALA A 164 -15.91 1.79 -6.79
C ALA A 164 -14.74 1.12 -6.05
N VAL A 165 -14.00 0.24 -6.74
CA VAL A 165 -12.81 -0.43 -6.20
C VAL A 165 -11.76 0.58 -5.73
N ALA A 166 -11.55 1.67 -6.47
CA ALA A 166 -10.59 2.70 -6.09
C ALA A 166 -11.00 3.44 -4.81
N VAL A 167 -12.30 3.68 -4.62
CA VAL A 167 -12.82 4.32 -3.39
C VAL A 167 -12.59 3.40 -2.18
N ASP A 168 -12.84 2.10 -2.34
CA ASP A 168 -12.57 1.11 -1.29
C ASP A 168 -11.07 0.99 -0.97
N GLU A 169 -10.22 0.96 -1.99
CA GLU A 169 -8.77 0.93 -1.81
C GLU A 169 -8.24 2.17 -1.09
N MET A 170 -8.74 3.36 -1.44
CA MET A 170 -8.38 4.61 -0.75
C MET A 170 -8.87 4.62 0.71
N CYS A 171 -10.09 4.14 0.98
CA CYS A 171 -10.59 3.96 2.35
C CYS A 171 -9.68 3.03 3.16
N ASN A 172 -9.25 1.91 2.56
CA ASN A 172 -8.38 0.93 3.20
C ASN A 172 -6.97 1.50 3.43
N GLU A 173 -6.43 2.28 2.50
CA GLU A 173 -5.13 2.95 2.64
C GLU A 173 -5.15 4.01 3.75
N MET A 174 -6.29 4.67 3.94
CA MET A 174 -6.51 5.64 5.02
C MET A 174 -6.92 5.00 6.35
N ASN A 175 -7.05 3.67 6.42
CA ASN A 175 -7.51 2.90 7.58
C ASN A 175 -8.85 3.43 8.14
N VAL A 176 -9.82 3.63 7.26
CA VAL A 176 -11.12 4.23 7.58
C VAL A 176 -12.04 3.24 8.28
N LEU A 177 -12.62 3.66 9.41
CA LEU A 177 -13.69 2.96 10.11
C LEU A 177 -15.03 3.20 9.41
N LYS A 178 -15.37 2.36 8.42
CA LYS A 178 -16.53 2.57 7.53
C LYS A 178 -17.85 2.78 8.29
N ASP A 179 -18.11 1.99 9.33
CA ASP A 179 -19.40 2.03 10.08
C ASP A 179 -19.63 3.33 10.86
N SER A 180 -18.56 4.04 11.21
CA SER A 180 -18.61 5.31 11.93
C SER A 180 -18.27 6.51 11.05
N SER A 181 -18.06 6.29 9.75
CA SER A 181 -17.67 7.34 8.80
C SER A 181 -18.85 7.79 7.95
N THR A 182 -18.81 9.05 7.52
CA THR A 182 -19.78 9.60 6.56
C THR A 182 -19.12 9.69 5.20
N VAL A 183 -19.70 9.05 4.18
CA VAL A 183 -19.20 9.12 2.81
C VAL A 183 -20.24 9.77 1.93
N MET A 184 -19.87 10.85 1.26
CA MET A 184 -20.71 11.58 0.34
C MET A 184 -20.10 11.49 -1.05
N ILE A 185 -20.82 10.87 -1.99
CA ILE A 185 -20.37 10.67 -3.36
C ILE A 185 -21.11 11.65 -4.26
N VAL A 186 -20.37 12.44 -5.04
CA VAL A 186 -20.90 13.37 -6.02
C VAL A 186 -20.39 12.97 -7.40
N ARG A 187 -21.29 12.83 -8.38
CA ARG A 187 -20.92 12.46 -9.76
C ARG A 187 -21.80 13.16 -10.79
N GLN A 188 -21.38 13.13 -12.06
CA GLN A 188 -22.27 13.50 -13.16
C GLN A 188 -23.29 12.40 -13.43
N ARG A 189 -24.39 12.76 -14.10
CA ARG A 189 -25.44 11.79 -14.45
C ARG A 189 -24.92 10.67 -15.35
N GLY A 190 -24.00 10.98 -16.27
CA GLY A 190 -23.42 10.04 -17.23
C GLY A 190 -22.36 9.09 -16.65
N SER A 191 -21.84 9.37 -15.45
CA SER A 191 -20.80 8.55 -14.82
C SER A 191 -21.38 7.27 -14.19
N HIS A 192 -20.53 6.29 -13.96
CA HIS A 192 -20.91 5.05 -13.29
C HIS A 192 -21.35 5.33 -11.85
N ALA A 193 -22.48 4.73 -11.44
CA ALA A 193 -22.94 4.81 -10.06
C ALA A 193 -21.99 4.02 -9.15
N LEU A 194 -21.61 4.63 -8.03
CA LEU A 194 -20.76 4.02 -7.01
C LEU A 194 -21.56 3.54 -5.81
N SER A 195 -22.73 4.16 -5.56
CA SER A 195 -23.70 3.74 -4.56
C SER A 195 -25.13 3.99 -5.04
N SER A 196 -26.11 3.48 -4.29
CA SER A 196 -27.54 3.73 -4.53
C SER A 196 -27.98 5.15 -4.11
N VAL A 197 -27.13 5.91 -3.42
CA VAL A 197 -27.44 7.22 -2.84
C VAL A 197 -26.48 8.32 -3.30
N ASP A 198 -25.82 8.12 -4.44
CA ASP A 198 -24.95 9.12 -5.04
C ASP A 198 -25.71 10.44 -5.31
N ILE A 199 -25.04 11.56 -5.03
CA ILE A 199 -25.54 12.89 -5.37
C ILE A 199 -25.19 13.17 -6.83
N ILE A 200 -26.23 13.43 -7.64
CA ILE A 200 -26.06 13.81 -9.04
C ILE A 200 -25.86 15.32 -9.13
N CYS A 201 -24.67 15.74 -9.55
CA CYS A 201 -24.37 17.15 -9.80
C CYS A 201 -25.12 17.61 -11.07
N PRO A 202 -25.59 18.87 -11.15
CA PRO A 202 -26.21 19.40 -12.36
C PRO A 202 -25.23 19.39 -13.55
N ASP A 203 -25.70 19.05 -14.75
CA ASP A 203 -24.86 18.79 -15.94
C ASP A 203 -23.93 19.96 -16.35
N VAL A 204 -24.24 21.19 -15.95
CA VAL A 204 -23.44 22.40 -16.27
C VAL A 204 -22.35 22.67 -15.23
N ILE A 205 -22.44 22.03 -14.06
CA ILE A 205 -21.59 22.31 -12.91
C ILE A 205 -20.58 21.17 -12.74
N PRO A 206 -19.27 21.45 -12.71
CA PRO A 206 -18.28 20.46 -12.35
C PRO A 206 -18.50 19.87 -10.95
N THR A 207 -18.23 18.57 -10.79
CA THR A 207 -18.43 17.83 -9.52
C THR A 207 -17.68 18.45 -8.35
N TYR A 208 -16.47 18.98 -8.59
CA TYR A 208 -15.67 19.63 -7.55
C TYR A 208 -16.34 20.87 -6.94
N LEU A 209 -17.15 21.62 -7.69
CA LEU A 209 -17.91 22.76 -7.16
C LEU A 209 -19.11 22.31 -6.32
N CYS A 210 -19.76 21.22 -6.72
CA CYS A 210 -20.80 20.58 -5.92
C CYS A 210 -20.22 20.06 -4.59
N ILE A 211 -19.03 19.46 -4.62
CA ILE A 211 -18.32 19.01 -3.41
C ILE A 211 -17.90 20.20 -2.53
N GLU A 212 -17.32 21.24 -3.12
CA GLU A 212 -16.95 22.47 -2.39
C GLU A 212 -18.15 23.05 -1.63
N LYS A 213 -19.31 23.15 -2.31
CA LYS A 213 -20.56 23.64 -1.70
C LYS A 213 -20.95 22.78 -0.48
N HIS A 214 -20.92 21.46 -0.60
CA HIS A 214 -21.29 20.57 0.50
C HIS A 214 -20.27 20.57 1.64
N ALA A 215 -18.98 20.69 1.35
CA ALA A 215 -17.96 20.90 2.38
C ALA A 215 -18.19 22.21 3.13
N ARG A 216 -18.54 23.29 2.41
CA ARG A 216 -18.93 24.57 3.02
C ARG A 216 -20.17 24.43 3.89
N GLU A 217 -21.20 23.75 3.41
CA GLU A 217 -22.43 23.48 4.18
C GLU A 217 -22.16 22.68 5.46
N LEU A 218 -21.29 21.66 5.38
CA LEU A 218 -20.85 20.90 6.55
C LEU A 218 -20.19 21.83 7.58
N ARG A 219 -19.21 22.62 7.15
CA ARG A 219 -18.51 23.59 8.00
C ARG A 219 -19.46 24.57 8.69
N MET A 220 -20.46 25.08 7.95
CA MET A 220 -21.43 26.03 8.49
C MET A 220 -22.42 25.39 9.47
N ARG A 221 -22.81 24.13 9.26
CA ARG A 221 -23.79 23.43 10.11
C ARG A 221 -23.16 22.72 11.30
N LYS A 222 -21.91 22.31 11.18
CA LYS A 222 -21.13 21.59 12.19
C LYS A 222 -19.73 22.22 12.24
N PRO A 223 -19.55 23.36 12.93
CA PRO A 223 -18.25 24.02 12.99
C PRO A 223 -17.20 23.20 13.75
N ASP A 224 -17.63 22.28 14.61
CA ASP A 224 -16.83 21.43 15.49
C ASP A 224 -16.61 20.02 14.93
N VAL A 225 -16.39 19.89 13.61
CA VAL A 225 -16.06 18.58 13.01
C VAL A 225 -14.74 18.09 13.60
N ARG A 226 -14.81 17.04 14.44
CA ARG A 226 -13.64 16.36 15.02
C ARG A 226 -13.18 15.12 14.26
N HIS A 227 -13.96 14.71 13.26
CA HIS A 227 -13.58 13.64 12.34
C HIS A 227 -12.69 14.21 11.25
N ASP A 228 -11.71 13.45 10.80
CA ASP A 228 -10.88 13.91 9.69
C ASP A 228 -11.71 14.08 8.42
N VAL A 229 -11.35 15.07 7.62
CA VAL A 229 -12.02 15.37 6.36
C VAL A 229 -11.18 14.85 5.21
N LEU A 230 -11.78 14.08 4.31
CA LEU A 230 -11.08 13.45 3.21
C LEU A 230 -11.74 13.81 1.87
N TYR A 231 -11.00 14.44 0.97
CA TYR A 231 -11.44 14.61 -0.41
C TYR A 231 -10.84 13.49 -1.27
N MET A 232 -11.69 12.63 -1.82
CA MET A 232 -11.29 11.55 -2.71
C MET A 232 -11.55 11.96 -4.15
N CYS A 233 -10.53 11.89 -5.00
CA CYS A 233 -10.63 12.31 -6.40
C CYS A 233 -9.77 11.47 -7.33
N SER A 234 -9.95 11.65 -8.63
CA SER A 234 -9.05 11.06 -9.62
C SER A 234 -7.66 11.70 -9.55
N ALA A 235 -6.63 11.00 -10.03
CA ALA A 235 -5.27 11.54 -10.06
C ALA A 235 -5.16 12.85 -10.86
N ALA A 236 -5.96 13.01 -11.92
CA ALA A 236 -6.01 14.20 -12.75
C ALA A 236 -6.55 15.45 -12.01
N GLN A 237 -7.43 15.24 -11.02
CA GLN A 237 -8.05 16.33 -10.25
C GLN A 237 -7.36 16.60 -8.92
N PHE A 238 -6.34 15.80 -8.56
CA PHE A 238 -5.68 15.88 -7.26
C PHE A 238 -5.26 17.31 -6.90
N GLN A 239 -4.67 18.02 -7.86
CA GLN A 239 -4.18 19.38 -7.64
C GLN A 239 -5.31 20.39 -7.47
N THR A 240 -6.41 20.25 -8.22
CA THR A 240 -7.63 21.04 -8.02
C THR A 240 -8.17 20.89 -6.60
N TYR A 241 -8.24 19.66 -6.08
CA TYR A 241 -8.71 19.43 -4.72
C TYR A 241 -7.74 19.94 -3.66
N ALA A 242 -6.44 19.66 -3.82
CA ALA A 242 -5.43 20.00 -2.83
C ALA A 242 -5.17 21.50 -2.71
N GLU A 243 -5.18 22.23 -3.82
CA GLU A 243 -4.80 23.64 -3.85
C GLU A 243 -6.00 24.59 -3.87
N HIS A 244 -7.19 24.13 -4.29
CA HIS A 244 -8.35 25.00 -4.45
C HIS A 244 -9.53 24.57 -3.56
N VAL A 245 -10.03 23.34 -3.70
CA VAL A 245 -11.27 22.93 -3.03
C VAL A 245 -11.10 22.83 -1.50
N ALA A 246 -10.07 22.12 -1.05
CA ALA A 246 -9.84 21.91 0.37
C ALA A 246 -9.47 23.21 1.12
N PRO A 247 -8.56 24.06 0.62
CA PRO A 247 -8.21 25.31 1.31
C PRO A 247 -9.38 26.32 1.44
N LEU A 248 -10.35 26.29 0.52
CA LEU A 248 -11.55 27.13 0.61
C LEU A 248 -12.53 26.69 1.72
N ASN A 249 -12.34 25.51 2.29
CA ASN A 249 -13.19 24.91 3.30
C ASN A 249 -12.37 24.45 4.51
N PRO A 250 -11.83 25.38 5.31
CA PRO A 250 -11.00 25.03 6.46
C PRO A 250 -11.82 24.38 7.57
N PHE A 251 -11.24 23.33 8.16
CA PHE A 251 -11.76 22.63 9.33
C PHE A 251 -10.72 22.68 10.46
N PRO A 252 -10.81 23.64 11.40
CA PRO A 252 -9.76 23.86 12.40
C PRO A 252 -9.59 22.67 13.36
N ASP A 253 -10.67 21.94 13.64
CA ASP A 253 -10.68 20.83 14.60
C ASP A 253 -10.37 19.44 13.99
N ALA A 254 -10.06 19.37 12.69
CA ALA A 254 -9.85 18.13 11.95
C ALA A 254 -8.59 18.19 11.07
N ASP A 255 -7.95 17.05 10.84
CA ASP A 255 -6.99 16.93 9.75
C ASP A 255 -7.76 16.85 8.41
N VAL A 256 -7.34 17.64 7.42
CA VAL A 256 -7.91 17.64 6.08
C VAL A 256 -6.92 17.01 5.10
N PHE A 257 -7.36 15.96 4.44
CA PHE A 257 -6.58 15.21 3.48
C PHE A 257 -7.21 15.27 2.08
N VAL A 258 -6.36 15.18 1.07
CA VAL A 258 -6.76 14.89 -0.31
C VAL A 258 -6.11 13.58 -0.73
N CYS A 259 -6.91 12.66 -1.26
CA CYS A 259 -6.42 11.39 -1.77
C CYS A 259 -6.92 11.08 -3.18
N CYS A 260 -6.06 10.42 -3.94
CA CYS A 260 -6.38 9.71 -5.16
C CYS A 260 -5.73 8.31 -5.08
N PRO A 261 -6.00 7.40 -6.03
CA PRO A 261 -5.51 6.02 -5.95
C PRO A 261 -3.99 5.87 -5.78
N SER A 262 -3.21 6.84 -6.27
CA SER A 262 -1.74 6.82 -6.22
C SER A 262 -1.13 7.71 -5.15
N LYS A 263 -1.91 8.59 -4.49
CA LYS A 263 -1.36 9.66 -3.66
C LYS A 263 -2.30 10.08 -2.55
N VAL A 264 -1.73 10.36 -1.37
CA VAL A 264 -2.42 10.98 -0.23
C VAL A 264 -1.59 12.18 0.23
N ALA A 265 -2.22 13.32 0.46
CA ALA A 265 -1.60 14.48 1.08
C ALA A 265 -2.44 15.03 2.23
N LEU A 266 -1.77 15.38 3.33
CA LEU A 266 -2.34 16.25 4.37
C LEU A 266 -2.24 17.69 3.84
N VAL A 267 -3.38 18.34 3.61
CA VAL A 267 -3.44 19.69 3.03
C VAL A 267 -3.70 20.76 4.10
N GLN A 268 -4.38 20.39 5.18
CA GLN A 268 -4.52 21.23 6.35
C GLN A 268 -4.40 20.36 7.61
N PRO A 269 -3.37 20.56 8.44
CA PRO A 269 -3.31 19.93 9.75
C PRO A 269 -4.35 20.55 10.68
N LYS A 270 -4.87 19.74 11.61
CA LYS A 270 -5.66 20.24 12.73
C LYS A 270 -4.92 21.33 13.50
N GLU A 271 -5.63 22.39 13.89
CA GLU A 271 -5.09 23.44 14.74
C GLU A 271 -4.92 22.92 16.18
N ILE A 272 -3.70 23.01 16.70
CA ILE A 272 -3.40 22.71 18.10
C ILE A 272 -3.62 23.98 18.90
N VAL A 273 -4.75 24.08 19.60
CA VAL A 273 -4.96 25.16 20.58
C VAL A 273 -4.23 24.76 21.86
N PRO A 274 -3.14 25.45 22.27
CA PRO A 274 -2.49 25.18 23.54
C PRO A 274 -3.47 25.50 24.68
N PHE A 275 -3.65 24.54 25.58
CA PHE A 275 -4.39 24.77 26.82
C PHE A 275 -3.61 25.80 27.66
N VAL A 276 -4.21 26.98 27.88
CA VAL A 276 -3.74 28.01 28.83
C VAL A 276 -4.42 27.78 30.17
#